data_AF-A0A2U3ADT2-F1
#
_entry.id   AF-A0A2U3ADT2-F1
#
_cell.length_a   1.000
_cell.length_b   1.000
_cell.length_c   1.000
_cell.angle_alpha   90.00
_cell.angle_beta   90.00
_cell.angle_gamma   90.00
#
_symmetry.space_group_name_H-M   'P 1'
#
loop_
_entity.id
_entity.type
_entity.pdbx_description
1 polymer ?
#
loop_
_entity_poly.entity_id
_entity_poly.type
_entity_poly.pdbx_seq_one_letter_code
_entity_poly.pdbx_strand_id
1 'polypeptide(L)'
;MNYRVGISALLAVSLLGACGNSEDTSKKEESTPKTEVSKDDGTTVVDGIKLKEPAKDEVCAFCNMKAYAKSDDMGAFTAQAVDAKGKNLFFDDAGCMLNYERKHKVTLDKFVRNYDDKSWMKLDDAIVVKGDIKTPMKYGFAYFGTKEAAESFIKEHKEAKIVKASDIDDVAHERFSKMGDMKHDEHKGHDEHEGHDEHGDHDKEHDDNSGH
;
A
#
# COMPACT_ATOMS: atom_id res chain seq x y z
N MET A 1 -16.21 52.96 -65.14
CA MET A 1 -16.74 53.90 -64.12
C MET A 1 -16.52 53.30 -62.74
N ASN A 2 -15.75 53.99 -61.91
CA ASN A 2 -15.46 53.65 -60.51
C ASN A 2 -16.53 54.27 -59.60
N TYR A 3 -16.98 53.61 -58.53
CA TYR A 3 -17.33 54.18 -57.21
C TYR A 3 -17.40 53.00 -56.21
N ARG A 4 -16.49 52.81 -55.24
CA ARG A 4 -16.14 53.56 -54.01
C ARG A 4 -17.20 53.50 -52.89
N VAL A 5 -16.75 52.93 -51.76
CA VAL A 5 -16.90 53.45 -50.36
C VAL A 5 -18.34 53.39 -49.78
N GLY A 6 -18.63 53.06 -48.53
CA GLY A 6 -17.89 52.89 -47.27
C GLY A 6 -18.91 52.58 -46.15
N ILE A 7 -18.50 51.93 -45.06
CA ILE A 7 -18.30 52.53 -43.71
C ILE A 7 -19.53 52.39 -42.77
N SER A 8 -19.24 51.82 -41.59
CA SER A 8 -19.91 51.97 -40.28
C SER A 8 -21.30 51.35 -40.08
N ALA A 9 -21.71 50.84 -38.91
CA ALA A 9 -21.06 50.58 -37.63
C ALA A 9 -22.09 49.84 -36.72
N LEU A 10 -21.56 49.11 -35.73
CA LEU A 10 -22.08 48.87 -34.37
C LEU A 10 -23.31 47.94 -34.11
N LEU A 11 -23.03 47.01 -33.18
CA LEU A 11 -23.84 46.55 -32.04
C LEU A 11 -25.14 45.76 -32.29
N ALA A 12 -25.16 44.49 -31.88
CA ALA A 12 -25.69 44.07 -30.57
C ALA A 12 -26.06 42.57 -30.54
N VAL A 13 -25.49 41.91 -29.53
CA VAL A 13 -25.86 40.69 -28.79
C VAL A 13 -27.32 40.23 -28.92
N SER A 14 -27.55 38.95 -29.21
CA SER A 14 -28.17 37.98 -28.27
C SER A 14 -28.54 36.65 -28.95
N LEU A 15 -28.24 35.59 -28.20
CA LEU A 15 -28.48 34.16 -28.40
C LEU A 15 -29.90 33.82 -28.87
N LEU A 16 -30.01 32.76 -29.69
CA LEU A 16 -30.96 31.65 -29.54
C LEU A 16 -30.54 30.55 -30.56
N GLY A 17 -29.62 29.69 -30.17
CA GLY A 17 -29.28 28.48 -30.91
C GLY A 17 -30.29 27.38 -30.58
N ALA A 18 -31.32 27.26 -31.41
CA ALA A 18 -32.22 26.12 -31.43
C ALA A 18 -31.52 24.89 -32.06
N CYS A 19 -31.78 23.71 -31.50
CA CYS A 19 -31.19 22.43 -31.84
C CYS A 19 -31.33 22.07 -33.33
N GLY A 20 -30.24 21.57 -33.90
CA GLY A 20 -30.19 20.93 -35.22
C GLY A 20 -29.13 19.84 -35.21
N ASN A 21 -29.63 18.60 -35.14
CA ASN A 21 -28.98 17.29 -35.20
C ASN A 21 -27.65 17.19 -35.99
N SER A 22 -26.60 16.71 -35.32
CA SER A 22 -25.47 16.00 -35.94
C SER A 22 -24.97 14.90 -35.01
N GLU A 23 -24.89 13.70 -35.55
CA GLU A 23 -24.25 12.51 -34.99
C GLU A 23 -22.76 12.80 -34.73
N ASP A 24 -22.26 12.60 -33.52
CA ASP A 24 -20.85 12.27 -33.29
C ASP A 24 -20.61 11.66 -31.90
N THR A 25 -20.17 10.40 -31.92
CA THR A 25 -19.18 9.77 -31.03
C THR A 25 -18.99 10.40 -29.64
N SER A 26 -19.75 9.93 -28.64
CA SER A 26 -19.45 10.21 -27.23
C SER A 26 -18.36 9.28 -26.69
N LYS A 27 -17.14 9.78 -26.81
CA LYS A 27 -15.95 9.49 -26.01
C LYS A 27 -16.33 9.40 -24.52
N LYS A 28 -16.19 8.21 -23.94
CA LYS A 28 -16.32 7.99 -22.50
C LYS A 28 -15.14 8.70 -21.82
N GLU A 29 -15.47 9.70 -21.01
CA GLU A 29 -14.50 10.42 -20.18
C GLU A 29 -13.83 9.44 -19.21
N GLU A 30 -12.54 9.24 -19.45
CA GLU A 30 -11.59 8.65 -18.53
C GLU A 30 -11.24 9.74 -17.51
N SER A 31 -11.91 9.69 -16.36
CA SER A 31 -11.59 10.51 -15.20
C SER A 31 -10.24 10.07 -14.63
N THR A 32 -9.17 10.63 -15.17
CA THR A 32 -7.84 10.59 -14.59
C THR A 32 -7.82 11.47 -13.32
N PRO A 33 -7.32 10.98 -12.17
CA PRO A 33 -7.14 11.82 -10.99
C PRO A 33 -6.17 12.96 -11.30
N LYS A 34 -6.59 14.20 -11.00
CA LYS A 34 -5.74 15.39 -11.15
C LYS A 34 -4.72 15.43 -10.02
N THR A 35 -3.56 14.85 -10.25
CA THR A 35 -2.39 15.02 -9.38
C THR A 35 -1.77 16.40 -9.65
N GLU A 36 -2.05 17.38 -8.78
CA GLU A 36 -1.37 18.67 -8.80
C GLU A 36 -0.11 18.60 -7.93
N VAL A 37 1.06 18.50 -8.58
CA VAL A 37 2.37 18.54 -7.90
C VAL A 37 2.79 20.00 -7.72
N SER A 38 2.69 20.52 -6.50
CA SER A 38 3.30 21.80 -6.13
C SER A 38 4.76 21.58 -5.73
N LYS A 39 5.68 22.21 -6.46
CA LYS A 39 7.13 22.17 -6.19
C LYS A 39 7.47 23.19 -5.09
N ASP A 40 7.58 22.77 -3.84
CA ASP A 40 8.41 23.51 -2.86
C ASP A 40 8.92 22.69 -1.65
N ASP A 41 8.37 21.51 -1.33
CA ASP A 41 8.74 20.80 -0.08
C ASP A 41 8.79 19.27 -0.17
N GLY A 42 8.67 18.69 -1.37
CA GLY A 42 8.57 17.23 -1.54
C GLY A 42 7.22 16.65 -1.10
N THR A 43 6.21 17.50 -0.87
CA THR A 43 4.82 17.11 -0.61
C THR A 43 4.06 17.00 -1.93
N THR A 44 3.17 16.01 -2.03
CA THR A 44 2.19 15.86 -3.12
C THR A 44 0.79 16.06 -2.55
N VAL A 45 -0.12 16.70 -3.29
CA VAL A 45 -1.52 16.85 -2.86
C VAL A 45 -2.39 15.91 -3.68
N VAL A 46 -3.15 15.05 -2.99
CA VAL A 46 -4.16 14.17 -3.60
C VAL A 46 -5.46 14.42 -2.86
N ASP A 47 -6.48 14.89 -3.57
CA ASP A 47 -7.80 15.24 -3.00
C ASP A 47 -7.74 16.16 -1.78
N GLY A 48 -6.88 17.17 -1.83
CA GLY A 48 -6.69 18.14 -0.75
C GLY A 48 -5.88 17.61 0.45
N ILE A 49 -5.44 16.34 0.41
CA ILE A 49 -4.61 15.73 1.45
C ILE A 49 -3.13 15.86 1.07
N LYS A 50 -2.33 16.37 2.00
CA LYS A 50 -0.88 16.53 1.85
C LYS A 50 -0.16 15.23 2.17
N LEU A 51 0.47 14.64 1.16
CA LEU A 51 1.25 13.42 1.22
C LEU A 51 2.73 13.72 1.11
N LYS A 52 3.55 12.90 1.76
CA LYS A 52 5.00 13.10 1.79
C LYS A 52 5.73 11.91 1.19
N GLU A 53 6.96 12.13 0.76
CA GLU A 53 7.90 11.04 0.58
C GLU A 53 8.40 10.55 1.95
N PRO A 54 8.65 9.23 2.13
CA PRO A 54 9.26 8.73 3.34
C PRO A 54 10.67 9.32 3.51
N ALA A 55 11.05 9.64 4.74
CA ALA A 55 12.43 9.98 5.06
C ALA A 55 13.38 8.80 4.76
N LYS A 56 14.68 9.06 4.69
CA LYS A 56 15.70 8.06 4.34
C LYS A 56 15.72 6.85 5.30
N ASP A 57 15.46 7.12 6.58
CA ASP A 57 15.40 6.18 7.69
C ASP A 57 13.97 5.89 8.15
N GLU A 58 12.97 6.27 7.35
CA GLU A 58 11.57 6.02 7.66
C GLU A 58 11.30 4.52 7.74
N VAL A 59 10.55 4.14 8.77
CA VAL A 59 10.14 2.76 9.02
C VAL A 59 8.62 2.63 8.93
N CYS A 60 8.18 1.48 8.48
CA CYS A 60 6.79 1.07 8.47
C CYS A 60 6.22 1.12 9.89
N ALA A 61 5.14 1.87 10.06
CA ALA A 61 4.47 2.06 11.36
C ALA A 61 3.86 0.77 11.94
N PHE A 62 3.78 -0.31 11.15
CA PHE A 62 3.25 -1.60 11.59
C PHE A 62 4.34 -2.62 11.92
N CYS A 63 5.29 -2.85 11.01
CA CYS A 63 6.28 -3.92 11.13
C CYS A 63 7.70 -3.44 11.47
N ASN A 64 7.93 -2.12 11.55
CA ASN A 64 9.23 -1.48 11.76
C ASN A 64 10.30 -1.82 10.68
N MET A 65 9.89 -2.35 9.53
CA MET A 65 10.79 -2.52 8.37
C MET A 65 10.94 -1.21 7.61
N LYS A 66 11.95 -1.09 6.75
CA LYS A 66 12.20 0.12 5.94
C LYS A 66 10.99 0.45 5.05
N ALA A 67 10.54 1.71 5.08
CA ALA A 67 9.67 2.26 4.05
C ALA A 67 10.52 2.78 2.88
N TYR A 68 10.14 2.47 1.65
CA TYR A 68 10.98 2.72 0.46
C TYR A 68 10.56 4.02 -0.24
N ALA A 69 11.51 4.90 -0.49
CA ALA A 69 11.28 6.14 -1.25
C ALA A 69 11.01 5.84 -2.73
N LYS A 70 10.40 6.78 -3.44
CA LYS A 70 10.10 6.68 -4.89
C LYS A 70 11.30 6.27 -5.76
N SER A 71 12.52 6.68 -5.38
CA SER A 71 13.75 6.38 -6.12
C SER A 71 14.17 4.91 -6.03
N ASP A 72 13.61 4.13 -5.11
CA ASP A 72 13.90 2.71 -4.94
C ASP A 72 12.91 1.87 -5.77
N ASP A 73 13.33 0.69 -6.25
CA ASP A 73 12.47 -0.24 -6.99
C ASP A 73 11.30 -0.72 -6.12
N MET A 74 11.56 -0.99 -4.84
CA MET A 74 10.53 -1.38 -3.87
C MET A 74 9.64 -0.20 -3.47
N GLY A 75 10.01 1.03 -3.87
CA GLY A 75 9.26 2.25 -3.60
C GLY A 75 7.83 2.20 -4.12
N ALA A 76 7.58 1.47 -5.21
CA ALA A 76 6.24 1.29 -5.80
C ALA A 76 5.23 0.61 -4.86
N PHE A 77 5.69 -0.09 -3.82
CA PHE A 77 4.82 -0.81 -2.88
C PHE A 77 4.59 -0.05 -1.58
N THR A 78 5.38 0.99 -1.31
CA THR A 78 5.23 1.80 -0.10
C THR A 78 3.88 2.47 -0.11
N ALA A 79 3.11 2.24 0.95
CA ALA A 79 1.84 2.87 1.20
C ALA A 79 1.99 3.99 2.24
N GLN A 80 1.03 4.91 2.22
CA GLN A 80 0.97 6.01 3.16
C GLN A 80 -0.46 6.16 3.64
N ALA A 81 -0.63 6.49 4.90
CA ALA A 81 -1.92 6.85 5.44
C ALA A 81 -1.85 8.20 6.14
N VAL A 82 -2.99 8.87 6.23
CA VAL A 82 -3.13 10.09 7.02
C VAL A 82 -4.16 9.82 8.11
N ASP A 83 -3.78 10.08 9.37
CA ASP A 83 -4.70 9.93 10.49
C ASP A 83 -5.64 11.15 10.65
N ALA A 84 -6.64 11.03 11.52
CA ALA A 84 -7.60 12.10 11.80
C ALA A 84 -6.96 13.41 12.33
N LYS A 85 -5.68 13.40 12.73
CA LYS A 85 -4.92 14.58 13.17
C LYS A 85 -4.05 15.16 12.04
N GLY A 86 -4.11 14.61 10.83
CA GLY A 86 -3.30 15.02 9.69
C GLY A 86 -1.87 14.50 9.74
N LYS A 87 -1.56 13.49 10.57
CA LYS A 87 -0.23 12.89 10.62
C LYS A 87 -0.08 11.85 9.51
N ASN A 88 0.97 11.97 8.71
CA ASN A 88 1.39 10.95 7.75
C ASN A 88 2.01 9.74 8.48
N LEU A 89 1.54 8.55 8.15
CA LEU A 89 2.08 7.26 8.56
C LEU A 89 2.57 6.53 7.31
N PHE A 90 3.74 5.91 7.37
CA PHE A 90 4.31 5.16 6.26
C PHE A 90 4.23 3.67 6.50
N PHE A 91 4.06 2.91 5.42
CA PHE A 91 3.99 1.47 5.42
C PHE A 91 4.79 0.94 4.24
N ASP A 92 5.58 -0.10 4.46
CA ASP A 92 6.38 -0.72 3.40
C ASP A 92 5.50 -1.45 2.37
N ASP A 93 4.29 -1.87 2.76
CA ASP A 93 3.26 -2.45 1.91
C ASP A 93 1.85 -2.05 2.39
N ALA A 94 0.86 -1.96 1.50
CA ALA A 94 -0.52 -1.61 1.88
C ALA A 94 -1.14 -2.64 2.82
N GLY A 95 -0.73 -3.92 2.77
CA GLY A 95 -1.19 -4.91 3.74
C GLY A 95 -0.81 -4.56 5.19
N CYS A 96 0.36 -3.93 5.40
CA CYS A 96 0.76 -3.43 6.72
C CYS A 96 -0.14 -2.27 7.18
N MET A 97 -0.54 -1.39 6.26
CA MET A 97 -1.47 -0.29 6.53
C MET A 97 -2.83 -0.80 7.00
N LEU A 98 -3.39 -1.82 6.34
CA LEU A 98 -4.69 -2.40 6.71
C LEU A 98 -4.63 -3.16 8.03
N ASN A 99 -3.55 -3.91 8.26
CA ASN A 99 -3.31 -4.55 9.56
C ASN A 99 -3.14 -3.52 10.70
N TYR A 100 -2.50 -2.38 10.44
CA TYR A 100 -2.41 -1.28 11.40
C TYR A 100 -3.80 -0.73 11.74
N GLU A 101 -4.60 -0.41 10.73
CA GLU A 101 -5.96 0.10 10.90
C GLU A 101 -6.81 -0.86 11.76
N ARG A 102 -6.75 -2.17 11.45
CA ARG A 102 -7.41 -3.23 12.22
C ARG A 102 -6.93 -3.31 13.66
N LYS A 103 -5.61 -3.37 13.88
CA LYS A 103 -5.00 -3.56 15.21
C LYS A 103 -5.27 -2.37 16.13
N HIS A 104 -5.22 -1.16 15.58
CA HIS A 104 -5.40 0.08 16.33
C HIS A 104 -6.86 0.55 16.38
N LYS A 105 -7.77 -0.10 15.65
CA LYS A 105 -9.20 0.25 15.55
C LYS A 105 -9.40 1.72 15.17
N VAL A 106 -8.61 2.17 14.21
CA VAL A 106 -8.69 3.53 13.65
C VAL A 106 -9.25 3.47 12.24
N THR A 107 -9.52 4.63 11.64
CA THR A 107 -9.78 4.77 10.22
C THR A 107 -8.80 5.78 9.68
N LEU A 108 -8.17 5.45 8.56
CA LEU A 108 -7.15 6.28 7.93
C LEU A 108 -7.57 6.63 6.51
N ASP A 109 -7.14 7.80 6.04
CA ASP A 109 -7.11 8.11 4.62
C ASP A 109 -5.94 7.33 4.00
N LYS A 110 -6.25 6.39 3.08
CA LYS A 110 -5.31 5.37 2.60
C LYS A 110 -4.82 5.69 1.19
N PHE A 111 -3.50 5.70 1.03
CA PHE A 111 -2.84 6.01 -0.22
C PHE A 111 -1.81 4.93 -0.58
N VAL A 112 -1.76 4.62 -1.87
CA VAL A 112 -0.81 3.70 -2.47
C VAL A 112 -0.11 4.42 -3.62
N ARG A 113 0.97 3.82 -4.12
CA ARG A 113 1.62 4.33 -5.32
C ARG A 113 1.11 3.65 -6.56
N ASN A 114 0.88 4.44 -7.60
CA ASN A 114 0.76 3.92 -8.95
C ASN A 114 2.07 3.19 -9.32
N TYR A 115 1.96 1.96 -9.78
CA TYR A 115 3.09 1.07 -10.02
C TYR A 115 4.04 1.62 -11.10
N ASP A 116 3.51 2.27 -12.14
CA ASP A 116 4.30 2.72 -13.28
C ASP A 116 5.20 3.91 -12.95
N ASP A 117 4.60 4.97 -12.38
CA ASP A 117 5.28 6.25 -12.17
C ASP A 117 5.55 6.57 -10.71
N LYS A 118 5.12 5.69 -9.79
CA LYS A 118 5.24 5.82 -8.34
C LYS A 118 4.61 7.11 -7.79
N SER A 119 3.64 7.69 -8.50
CA SER A 119 2.84 8.79 -7.98
C SER A 119 1.87 8.30 -6.91
N TRP A 120 1.52 9.17 -5.95
CA TRP A 120 0.54 8.82 -4.93
C TRP A 120 -0.88 8.88 -5.49
N MET A 121 -1.71 7.94 -5.06
CA MET A 121 -3.14 7.90 -5.34
C MET A 121 -3.90 7.30 -4.17
N LYS A 122 -5.20 7.58 -4.05
CA LYS A 122 -6.05 6.92 -3.07
C LYS A 122 -6.15 5.43 -3.38
N LEU A 123 -6.17 4.61 -2.32
CA LEU A 123 -6.37 3.17 -2.46
C LEU A 123 -7.75 2.84 -3.08
N ASP A 124 -8.78 3.60 -2.71
CA ASP A 124 -10.15 3.37 -3.19
C ASP A 124 -10.32 3.66 -4.70
N ASP A 125 -9.45 4.50 -5.26
CA ASP A 125 -9.42 4.83 -6.69
C ASP A 125 -8.48 3.90 -7.48
N ALA A 126 -7.74 3.02 -6.80
CA ALA A 126 -6.73 2.17 -7.42
C ALA A 126 -7.33 0.91 -8.02
N ILE A 127 -6.83 0.54 -9.20
CA ILE A 127 -7.03 -0.79 -9.76
C ILE A 127 -5.98 -1.69 -9.14
N VAL A 128 -6.44 -2.64 -8.34
CA VAL A 128 -5.59 -3.56 -7.59
C VAL A 128 -5.32 -4.80 -8.43
N VAL A 129 -4.05 -5.14 -8.61
CA VAL A 129 -3.62 -6.36 -9.28
C VAL A 129 -2.88 -7.24 -8.28
N LYS A 130 -3.34 -8.48 -8.14
CA LYS A 130 -2.65 -9.54 -7.39
C LYS A 130 -1.83 -10.36 -8.37
N GLY A 131 -0.54 -10.57 -8.10
CA GLY A 131 0.31 -11.47 -8.88
C GLY A 131 1.38 -12.16 -8.04
N ASP A 132 2.18 -13.00 -8.70
CA ASP A 132 3.44 -13.53 -8.16
C ASP A 132 4.57 -12.51 -8.41
N ILE A 133 4.58 -11.47 -7.58
CA ILE A 133 5.58 -10.40 -7.63
C ILE A 133 6.25 -10.20 -6.28
N LYS A 134 7.53 -9.84 -6.34
CA LYS A 134 8.30 -9.53 -5.15
C LYS A 134 7.85 -8.20 -4.57
N THR A 135 7.29 -8.27 -3.36
CA THR A 135 6.86 -7.13 -2.52
C THR A 135 7.59 -7.22 -1.18
N PRO A 136 7.75 -6.11 -0.42
CA PRO A 136 8.52 -6.11 0.83
C PRO A 136 8.03 -7.18 1.82
N MET A 137 6.70 -7.33 1.90
CA MET A 137 6.03 -8.27 2.80
C MET A 137 5.54 -9.55 2.11
N LYS A 138 5.85 -9.74 0.82
CA LYS A 138 5.37 -10.86 -0.01
C LYS A 138 3.84 -10.95 -0.09
N TYR A 139 3.13 -9.83 0.05
CA TYR A 139 1.68 -9.79 -0.16
C TYR A 139 1.31 -9.82 -1.65
N GLY A 140 2.18 -9.33 -2.54
CA GLY A 140 2.09 -9.53 -3.99
C GLY A 140 1.03 -8.70 -4.69
N PHE A 141 0.81 -7.46 -4.25
CA PHE A 141 -0.14 -6.53 -4.88
C PHE A 141 0.60 -5.37 -5.54
N ALA A 142 0.07 -4.95 -6.69
CA ALA A 142 0.46 -3.73 -7.41
C ALA A 142 -0.80 -2.89 -7.68
N TYR A 143 -0.64 -1.58 -7.81
CA TYR A 143 -1.74 -0.62 -7.89
C TYR A 143 -1.60 0.25 -9.13
N PHE A 144 -2.69 0.47 -9.85
CA PHE A 144 -2.68 1.20 -11.11
C PHE A 144 -3.76 2.27 -11.14
N GLY A 145 -3.44 3.40 -11.77
CA GLY A 145 -4.41 4.48 -12.01
C GLY A 145 -5.39 4.20 -13.15
N THR A 146 -5.05 3.30 -14.08
CA THR A 146 -5.86 2.98 -15.25
C THR A 146 -5.93 1.48 -15.52
N LYS A 147 -7.00 1.06 -16.19
CA LYS A 147 -7.23 -0.37 -16.47
C LYS A 147 -6.23 -0.87 -17.51
N GLU A 148 -5.88 -0.02 -18.46
CA GLU A 148 -4.94 -0.26 -19.54
C GLU A 148 -3.54 -0.58 -19.00
N ALA A 149 -3.11 0.15 -17.97
CA ALA A 149 -1.83 -0.10 -17.29
C ALA A 149 -1.86 -1.44 -16.55
N ALA A 150 -2.91 -1.70 -15.77
CA ALA A 150 -3.09 -2.98 -15.07
C ALA A 150 -3.13 -4.18 -16.04
N GLU A 151 -3.83 -4.05 -17.17
CA GLU A 151 -3.88 -5.08 -18.20
C GLU A 151 -2.53 -5.30 -18.89
N SER A 152 -1.73 -4.24 -19.06
CA SER A 152 -0.37 -4.35 -19.61
C SER A 152 0.53 -5.12 -18.66
N PHE A 153 0.49 -4.80 -17.36
CA PHE A 153 1.20 -5.57 -16.33
C PHE A 153 0.78 -7.05 -16.31
N ILE A 154 -0.52 -7.35 -16.42
CA ILE A 154 -1.01 -8.74 -16.43
C ILE A 154 -0.48 -9.54 -17.63
N LYS A 155 -0.27 -8.90 -18.79
CA LYS A 155 0.31 -9.58 -19.96
C LYS A 155 1.75 -10.03 -19.72
N GLU A 156 2.50 -9.27 -18.93
CA GLU A 156 3.89 -9.56 -18.55
C GLU A 156 3.97 -10.56 -17.39
N HIS A 157 2.97 -10.55 -16.51
CA HIS A 157 2.87 -11.40 -15.32
C HIS A 157 1.69 -12.37 -15.44
N LYS A 158 1.91 -13.55 -16.05
CA LYS A 158 0.83 -14.50 -16.43
C LYS A 158 -0.09 -14.96 -15.30
N GLU A 159 0.37 -14.92 -14.05
CA GLU A 159 -0.44 -15.30 -12.87
C GLU A 159 -1.15 -14.10 -12.22
N ALA A 160 -0.93 -12.89 -12.75
CA ALA A 160 -1.52 -11.69 -12.22
C ALA A 160 -2.97 -11.52 -12.69
N LYS A 161 -3.80 -10.94 -11.82
CA LYS A 161 -5.21 -10.63 -12.10
C LYS A 161 -5.68 -9.41 -11.33
N ILE A 162 -6.62 -8.66 -11.91
CA ILE A 162 -7.33 -7.61 -11.20
C ILE A 162 -8.18 -8.24 -10.09
N VAL A 163 -8.12 -7.66 -8.90
CA VAL A 163 -8.79 -8.11 -7.67
C VAL A 163 -9.46 -6.93 -6.96
N LYS A 164 -10.19 -7.21 -5.88
CA LYS A 164 -10.78 -6.17 -5.04
C LYS A 164 -9.77 -5.67 -4.02
N ALA A 165 -9.92 -4.43 -3.57
CA ALA A 165 -9.12 -3.90 -2.46
C ALA A 165 -9.26 -4.74 -1.17
N SER A 166 -10.42 -5.36 -0.94
CA SER A 166 -10.64 -6.29 0.19
C SER A 166 -9.71 -7.50 0.16
N ASP A 167 -9.27 -7.95 -1.02
CA ASP A 167 -8.38 -9.10 -1.14
C ASP A 167 -6.98 -8.81 -0.55
N ILE A 168 -6.58 -7.53 -0.49
CA ILE A 168 -5.35 -7.10 0.20
C ILE A 168 -5.48 -7.40 1.69
N ASP A 169 -6.62 -7.03 2.27
CA ASP A 169 -6.90 -7.15 3.69
C ASP A 169 -6.95 -8.62 4.12
N ASP A 170 -7.62 -9.46 3.32
CA ASP A 170 -7.74 -10.90 3.57
C ASP A 170 -6.35 -11.56 3.59
N VAL A 171 -5.52 -11.31 2.57
CA VAL A 171 -4.16 -11.86 2.47
C VAL A 171 -3.27 -11.34 3.60
N ALA A 172 -3.34 -10.04 3.90
CA ALA A 172 -2.51 -9.42 4.92
C ALA A 172 -2.86 -9.93 6.32
N HIS A 173 -4.16 -10.08 6.61
CA HIS A 173 -4.66 -10.56 7.89
C HIS A 173 -4.36 -12.05 8.07
N GLU A 174 -4.62 -12.90 7.08
CA GLU A 174 -4.29 -14.32 7.15
C GLU A 174 -2.82 -14.53 7.51
N ARG A 175 -1.92 -13.79 6.84
CA ARG A 175 -0.48 -13.90 7.06
C ARG A 175 -0.07 -13.40 8.44
N PHE A 176 -0.67 -12.31 8.91
CA PHE A 176 -0.40 -11.75 10.23
C PHE A 176 -0.89 -12.68 11.36
N SER A 177 -2.08 -13.24 11.23
CA SER A 177 -2.66 -14.15 12.23
C SER A 177 -1.84 -15.42 12.38
N LYS A 178 -1.39 -16.03 11.27
CA LYS A 178 -0.51 -17.21 11.31
C LYS A 178 0.84 -16.94 12.01
N MET A 179 1.36 -15.72 11.94
CA MET A 179 2.58 -15.35 12.69
C MET A 179 2.31 -15.12 14.18
N GLY A 180 1.09 -14.73 14.56
CA GLY A 180 0.67 -14.59 15.95
C GLY A 180 0.48 -15.94 16.65
N ASP A 181 -0.13 -16.89 15.95
CA ASP A 181 -0.42 -18.22 16.50
C ASP A 181 0.87 -19.00 16.81
N MET A 182 1.90 -18.90 15.96
CA MET A 182 3.20 -19.54 16.23
C MET A 182 3.95 -18.99 17.45
N LYS A 183 3.60 -17.81 17.98
CA LYS A 183 4.20 -17.28 19.22
C LYS A 183 3.59 -17.86 20.49
N HIS A 184 2.45 -18.57 20.39
CA HIS A 184 1.79 -19.20 21.53
C HIS A 184 2.20 -20.67 21.73
N ASP A 185 2.84 -21.31 20.75
CA ASP A 185 3.28 -22.71 20.83
C ASP A 185 4.75 -22.89 21.30
N GLU A 186 5.55 -21.82 21.39
CA GLU A 186 6.95 -21.90 21.85
C GLU A 186 7.16 -21.66 23.36
N HIS A 187 6.13 -21.87 24.19
CA HIS A 187 6.25 -21.82 25.66
C HIS A 187 5.57 -23.01 26.38
N LYS A 188 5.57 -24.20 25.76
CA LYS A 188 5.26 -25.45 26.47
C LYS A 188 6.35 -26.50 26.27
N GLY A 189 7.33 -26.49 27.16
CA GLY A 189 8.26 -27.60 27.32
C GLY A 189 9.55 -27.16 27.99
N HIS A 190 9.55 -27.08 29.33
CA HIS A 190 10.63 -27.50 30.24
C HIS A 190 10.34 -26.96 31.64
N ASP A 191 9.37 -27.56 32.32
CA ASP A 191 9.21 -27.47 33.78
C ASP A 191 8.47 -28.72 34.25
N GLU A 192 9.19 -29.84 34.43
CA GLU A 192 8.74 -30.92 35.31
C GLU A 192 9.96 -31.49 36.07
N HIS A 193 9.98 -31.23 37.38
CA HIS A 193 10.85 -31.83 38.39
C HIS A 193 10.00 -32.86 39.17
N GLU A 194 10.61 -34.02 39.47
CA GLU A 194 10.27 -35.05 40.51
C GLU A 194 9.13 -36.05 40.22
N GLY A 195 9.25 -37.37 40.47
CA GLY A 195 10.30 -38.19 41.11
C GLY A 195 9.91 -39.69 41.23
N HIS A 196 10.84 -40.49 41.80
CA HIS A 196 10.80 -41.91 42.26
C HIS A 196 10.73 -43.02 41.17
N ASP A 197 11.53 -44.10 41.22
CA ASP A 197 11.59 -45.12 42.28
C ASP A 197 12.98 -45.74 42.55
N GLU A 198 13.10 -46.23 43.79
CA GLU A 198 14.20 -46.97 44.40
C GLU A 198 14.35 -48.40 43.85
N HIS A 199 15.60 -48.85 43.65
CA HIS A 199 15.99 -50.25 43.89
C HIS A 199 17.45 -50.27 44.40
N GLY A 200 17.63 -50.89 45.57
CA GLY A 200 18.86 -50.86 46.34
C GLY A 200 19.88 -51.97 46.06
N ASP A 201 20.95 -51.84 46.84
CA ASP A 201 21.91 -52.86 47.28
C ASP A 201 23.09 -53.20 46.34
N HIS A 202 24.30 -52.68 46.66
CA HIS A 202 25.35 -53.52 47.23
C HIS A 202 26.60 -52.73 47.66
N ASP A 203 27.05 -53.07 48.86
CA ASP A 203 28.27 -52.68 49.57
C ASP A 203 29.57 -52.64 48.74
N LYS A 204 30.45 -51.68 49.06
CA LYS A 204 31.70 -51.96 49.82
C LYS A 204 32.50 -50.69 50.10
N GLU A 205 32.73 -50.50 51.40
CA GLU A 205 33.77 -49.69 51.99
C GLU A 205 35.15 -50.06 51.42
N HIS A 206 36.01 -49.06 51.20
CA HIS A 206 37.40 -49.16 51.63
C HIS A 206 37.95 -47.78 51.98
N ASP A 207 38.48 -47.76 53.19
CA ASP A 207 39.11 -46.71 53.96
C ASP A 207 40.52 -46.35 53.44
N ASP A 208 41.09 -45.33 54.08
CA ASP A 208 42.52 -44.95 54.15
C ASP A 208 43.12 -44.09 53.01
N ASN A 209 44.03 -43.15 53.22
CA ASN A 209 44.54 -42.39 54.37
C ASN A 209 45.63 -41.46 53.78
N SER A 210 45.68 -40.23 54.28
CA SER A 210 46.77 -39.24 54.32
C SER A 210 48.19 -39.63 53.85
N GLY A 211 48.82 -38.71 53.09
CA GLY A 211 50.17 -38.20 53.42
C GLY A 211 51.35 -38.57 52.51
N HIS A 212 51.72 -37.66 51.60
CA HIS A 212 53.00 -36.93 51.54
C HIS A 212 53.00 -35.93 50.37
#